data_AF-A0A0H5BHT6-F1
#
_entry.id   AF-A0A0H5BHT6-F1
#
_cell.length_a   1.000
_cell.length_b   1.000
_cell.length_c   1.000
_cell.angle_alpha   90.00
_cell.angle_beta   90.00
_cell.angle_gamma   90.00
#
_symmetry.space_group_name_H-M   'P 1'
#
loop_
_entity.id
_entity.type
_entity.pdbx_description
1 polymer ?
#
loop_
_entity_poly.entity_id
_entity_poly.type
_entity_poly.pdbx_seq_one_letter_code
_entity_poly.pdbx_strand_id
1 'polypeptide(L)'
;MYKKFKGTLKKNDIASIKKTKKMENIKKKIIFSKNLFKNMLKSKYFINIRRKYKKINKKFKLKVYPREEIYNNIINNFDNINEMFFRFIGLKMNHLIDIVFSNSLTIKKVKISTVTRQTRSGRQFRKKVCIVIGDFRGHVGLGIKSSLNYYEALNSAIKRAKLNFTRIKRGFWEDTSGRPHTLASRCSGKFGSVIINIIPAPRGKGIKAARYQYDVISVSGVHDCYTKSFGSTKSSFNTIQATYKALLLSYSFNSPDIWRITTNKNFSDLI
;
A
#
# COMPACT_ATOMS: atom_id res chain seq x y z
N MET A 1 -0.48 -52.39 58.20
CA MET A 1 0.01 -52.29 56.81
C MET A 1 0.13 -50.82 56.39
N TYR A 2 1.22 -50.17 56.79
CA TYR A 2 1.73 -49.03 56.02
C TYR A 2 2.20 -49.54 54.66
N LYS A 3 1.69 -48.94 53.57
CA LYS A 3 2.12 -48.95 52.15
C LYS A 3 0.84 -48.78 51.33
N LYS A 4 0.62 -47.84 50.40
CA LYS A 4 1.37 -46.89 49.55
C LYS A 4 0.20 -46.08 48.91
N PHE A 5 0.07 -44.77 48.94
CA PHE A 5 0.83 -43.74 48.24
C PHE A 5 0.26 -42.40 48.76
N LYS A 6 1.00 -41.69 49.61
CA LYS A 6 0.88 -40.23 49.67
C LYS A 6 1.47 -39.70 48.37
N GLY A 7 0.62 -39.48 47.36
CA GLY A 7 0.98 -38.67 46.21
C GLY A 7 0.80 -37.20 46.57
N THR A 8 1.80 -36.59 47.19
CA THR A 8 1.86 -35.12 47.33
C THR A 8 1.94 -34.51 45.93
N LEU A 9 0.83 -33.99 45.40
CA LEU A 9 0.85 -33.12 44.22
C LEU A 9 1.82 -31.97 44.51
N LYS A 10 2.86 -31.81 43.71
CA LYS A 10 3.84 -30.73 43.92
C LYS A 10 3.08 -29.40 43.83
N LYS A 11 3.49 -28.35 44.56
CA LYS A 11 2.85 -27.00 44.47
C LYS A 11 2.67 -26.52 43.02
N ASN A 12 3.54 -26.98 42.11
CA ASN A 12 3.48 -26.72 40.67
C ASN A 12 2.29 -27.39 39.96
N ASP A 13 1.87 -28.59 40.39
CA ASP A 13 0.73 -29.33 39.83
C ASP A 13 -0.60 -28.70 40.26
N ILE A 14 -0.68 -28.18 41.49
CA ILE A 14 -1.87 -27.46 41.97
C ILE A 14 -2.00 -26.09 41.25
N ALA A 15 -0.87 -25.43 40.95
CA ALA A 15 -0.84 -24.19 40.19
C ALA A 15 -1.22 -24.39 38.71
N SER A 16 -0.82 -25.51 38.10
CA SER A 16 -1.21 -25.87 36.73
C SER A 16 -2.70 -26.18 36.64
N ILE A 17 -3.26 -26.92 37.60
CA ILE A 17 -4.71 -27.22 37.69
C ILE A 17 -5.55 -25.95 37.97
N LYS A 18 -5.05 -25.01 38.77
CA LYS A 18 -5.73 -23.71 38.98
C LYS A 18 -5.69 -22.84 37.71
N LYS A 19 -4.59 -22.87 36.93
CA LYS A 19 -4.49 -22.19 35.63
C LYS A 19 -5.45 -22.80 34.60
N THR A 20 -5.60 -24.13 34.54
CA THR A 20 -6.53 -24.79 33.60
C THR A 20 -7.98 -24.48 33.93
N LYS A 21 -8.40 -24.55 35.20
CA LYS A 21 -9.76 -24.14 35.62
C LYS A 21 -10.05 -22.66 35.37
N LYS A 22 -9.06 -21.77 35.56
CA LYS A 22 -9.19 -20.34 35.24
C LYS A 22 -9.35 -20.12 33.73
N MET A 23 -8.59 -20.85 32.90
CA MET A 23 -8.72 -20.84 31.44
C MET A 23 -10.06 -21.40 30.96
N GLU A 24 -10.60 -22.44 31.59
CA GLU A 24 -11.94 -22.97 31.27
C GLU A 24 -13.05 -21.98 31.61
N ASN A 25 -12.95 -21.26 32.74
CA ASN A 25 -13.90 -20.21 33.09
C ASN A 25 -13.83 -19.01 32.13
N ILE A 26 -12.64 -18.65 31.64
CA ILE A 26 -12.47 -17.62 30.61
C ILE A 26 -13.05 -18.10 29.28
N LYS A 27 -12.80 -19.34 28.87
CA LYS A 27 -13.41 -19.94 27.67
C LYS A 27 -14.94 -19.96 27.78
N LYS A 28 -15.51 -20.32 28.94
CA LYS A 28 -16.96 -20.27 29.18
C LYS A 28 -17.53 -18.85 29.09
N LYS A 29 -16.84 -17.83 29.65
CA LYS A 29 -17.22 -16.41 29.49
C LYS A 29 -17.17 -15.93 28.04
N ILE A 30 -16.15 -16.35 27.27
CA ILE A 30 -16.01 -16.02 25.84
C ILE A 30 -17.10 -16.72 25.00
N ILE A 31 -17.43 -17.97 25.31
CA ILE A 31 -18.51 -18.70 24.64
C ILE A 31 -19.86 -18.05 24.96
N PHE A 32 -20.08 -17.66 26.21
CA PHE A 32 -21.28 -16.95 26.64
C PHE A 32 -21.42 -15.59 25.93
N SER A 33 -20.35 -14.79 25.84
CA SER A 33 -20.39 -13.50 25.12
C SER A 33 -20.59 -13.69 23.61
N LYS A 34 -19.99 -14.71 23.00
CA LYS A 34 -20.23 -15.09 21.59
C LYS A 34 -21.69 -15.50 21.35
N ASN A 35 -22.29 -16.24 22.30
CA ASN A 35 -23.69 -16.64 22.23
C ASN A 35 -24.64 -15.45 22.44
N LEU A 36 -24.32 -14.54 23.35
CA LEU A 36 -25.07 -13.29 23.56
C LEU A 36 -25.06 -12.43 22.30
N PHE A 37 -23.89 -12.31 21.65
CA PHE A 37 -23.74 -11.57 20.39
C PHE A 37 -24.48 -12.27 19.22
N LYS A 38 -24.44 -13.61 19.15
CA LYS A 38 -25.24 -14.40 18.20
C LYS A 38 -26.74 -14.20 18.39
N ASN A 39 -27.22 -14.11 19.63
CA ASN A 39 -28.62 -13.86 19.94
C ASN A 39 -29.02 -12.40 19.66
N MET A 40 -28.11 -11.44 19.90
CA MET A 40 -28.31 -10.03 19.54
C MET A 40 -28.43 -9.83 18.02
N LEU A 41 -27.63 -10.55 17.23
CA LEU A 41 -27.72 -10.59 15.75
C LEU A 41 -29.03 -11.22 15.23
N LYS A 42 -29.68 -12.06 16.04
CA LYS A 42 -30.98 -12.69 15.73
C LYS A 42 -32.19 -11.85 16.17
N SER A 43 -31.98 -10.74 16.88
CA SER A 43 -33.08 -9.85 17.28
C SER A 43 -33.80 -9.27 16.06
N LYS A 44 -35.13 -9.12 16.15
CA LYS A 44 -35.97 -8.54 15.08
C LYS A 44 -35.46 -7.17 14.63
N TYR A 45 -34.87 -6.39 15.53
CA TYR A 45 -34.30 -5.07 15.26
C TYR A 45 -33.09 -5.14 14.31
N PHE A 46 -32.11 -6.00 14.58
CA PHE A 46 -30.94 -6.18 13.71
C PHE A 46 -31.28 -6.83 12.37
N ILE A 47 -32.24 -7.77 12.35
CA ILE A 47 -32.73 -8.38 11.11
C ILE A 47 -33.39 -7.33 10.22
N ASN A 48 -34.15 -6.38 10.78
CA ASN A 48 -34.78 -5.30 10.01
C ASN A 48 -33.76 -4.31 9.45
N ILE A 49 -32.73 -3.93 10.22
CA ILE A 49 -31.62 -3.11 9.72
C ILE A 49 -30.91 -3.83 8.57
N ARG A 50 -30.61 -5.14 8.75
CA ARG A 50 -29.95 -5.96 7.72
C ARG A 50 -30.80 -6.10 6.46
N ARG A 51 -32.13 -6.25 6.59
CA ARG A 51 -33.08 -6.26 5.46
C ARG A 51 -33.15 -4.90 4.75
N LYS A 52 -33.11 -3.78 5.48
CA LYS A 52 -33.08 -2.42 4.92
C LYS A 52 -31.82 -2.21 4.08
N TYR A 53 -30.65 -2.58 4.60
CA TYR A 53 -29.39 -2.56 3.85
C TYR A 53 -29.36 -3.53 2.65
N LYS A 54 -29.97 -4.72 2.77
CA LYS A 54 -30.06 -5.70 1.68
C LYS A 54 -30.95 -5.20 0.53
N LYS A 55 -32.05 -4.49 0.82
CA LYS A 55 -32.89 -3.83 -0.19
C LYS A 55 -32.15 -2.71 -0.91
N ILE A 56 -31.36 -1.92 -0.19
CA ILE A 56 -30.50 -0.86 -0.77
C ILE A 56 -29.45 -1.50 -1.71
N ASN A 57 -28.74 -2.53 -1.27
CA ASN A 57 -27.73 -3.21 -2.11
C ASN A 57 -28.33 -3.90 -3.35
N LYS A 58 -29.55 -4.44 -3.25
CA LYS A 58 -30.25 -5.09 -4.37
C LYS A 58 -30.71 -4.09 -5.43
N LYS A 59 -31.07 -2.86 -5.01
CA LYS A 59 -31.49 -1.75 -5.90
C LYS A 59 -30.33 -1.18 -6.73
N PHE A 60 -29.08 -1.27 -6.25
CA PHE A 60 -27.90 -0.69 -6.91
C PHE A 60 -26.96 -1.70 -7.60
N LYS A 61 -27.28 -3.00 -7.67
CA LYS A 61 -26.39 -4.06 -8.24
C LYS A 61 -24.91 -3.97 -7.77
N LEU A 62 -24.65 -3.52 -6.54
CA LEU A 62 -23.30 -3.49 -5.99
C LEU A 62 -22.96 -4.85 -5.36
N LYS A 63 -22.10 -5.65 -6.00
CA LYS A 63 -21.37 -6.74 -5.30
C LYS A 63 -20.34 -6.09 -4.38
N VAL A 64 -20.73 -5.78 -3.14
CA VAL A 64 -19.78 -5.36 -2.09
C VAL A 64 -19.46 -6.59 -1.23
N TYR A 65 -18.30 -7.21 -1.49
CA TYR A 65 -17.70 -8.15 -0.56
C TYR A 65 -17.30 -7.39 0.72
N PRO A 66 -17.51 -7.95 1.93
CA PRO A 66 -17.07 -7.30 3.17
C PRO A 66 -15.54 -7.13 3.15
N ARG A 67 -15.10 -5.86 3.19
CA ARG A 67 -13.72 -5.42 3.04
C ARG A 67 -12.75 -6.08 4.04
N GLU A 68 -13.23 -6.46 5.22
CA GLU A 68 -12.47 -7.07 6.33
C GLU A 68 -12.23 -8.58 6.15
N GLU A 69 -13.09 -9.30 5.43
CA GLU A 69 -12.98 -10.75 5.24
C GLU A 69 -11.96 -11.06 4.14
N ILE A 70 -11.98 -10.25 3.06
CA ILE A 70 -10.88 -10.20 2.07
C ILE A 70 -9.57 -9.86 2.78
N TYR A 71 -9.60 -8.91 3.71
CA TYR A 71 -8.44 -8.43 4.44
C TYR A 71 -7.71 -9.55 5.20
N ASN A 72 -8.46 -10.30 6.01
CA ASN A 72 -7.91 -11.40 6.80
C ASN A 72 -7.45 -12.56 5.92
N ASN A 73 -8.15 -12.85 4.82
CA ASN A 73 -7.72 -13.87 3.86
C ASN A 73 -6.44 -13.46 3.11
N ILE A 74 -6.20 -12.17 2.90
CA ILE A 74 -4.94 -11.69 2.30
C ILE A 74 -3.79 -11.87 3.28
N ILE A 75 -3.95 -11.42 4.52
CA ILE A 75 -2.87 -11.52 5.51
C ILE A 75 -2.50 -12.98 5.79
N ASN A 76 -3.50 -13.88 5.85
CA ASN A 76 -3.27 -15.27 6.23
C ASN A 76 -2.71 -16.13 5.10
N ASN A 77 -2.82 -15.72 3.83
CA ASN A 77 -2.43 -16.53 2.67
C ASN A 77 -1.21 -16.02 1.91
N PHE A 78 -0.72 -14.80 2.16
CA PHE A 78 0.40 -14.23 1.42
C PHE A 78 1.61 -13.99 2.31
N ASP A 79 2.64 -14.81 2.12
CA ASP A 79 3.95 -14.58 2.72
C ASP A 79 4.76 -13.52 1.94
N ASN A 80 4.47 -13.34 0.65
CA ASN A 80 5.23 -12.45 -0.24
C ASN A 80 4.45 -11.21 -0.70
N ILE A 81 4.99 -10.04 -0.36
CA ILE A 81 4.49 -8.71 -0.75
C ILE A 81 4.39 -8.55 -2.28
N ASN A 82 5.31 -9.13 -3.04
CA ASN A 82 5.33 -9.05 -4.51
C ASN A 82 4.16 -9.81 -5.15
N GLU A 83 3.81 -10.98 -4.61
CA GLU A 83 2.69 -11.79 -5.10
C GLU A 83 1.34 -11.11 -4.82
N MET A 84 1.26 -10.42 -3.67
CA MET A 84 0.14 -9.55 -3.34
C MET A 84 -0.06 -8.47 -4.43
N PHE A 85 0.97 -7.73 -4.84
CA PHE A 85 0.81 -6.70 -5.88
C PHE A 85 0.32 -7.25 -7.22
N PHE A 86 0.80 -8.41 -7.64
CA PHE A 86 0.39 -9.04 -8.91
C PHE A 86 -1.07 -9.49 -8.90
N ARG A 87 -1.55 -10.08 -7.80
CA ARG A 87 -2.93 -10.56 -7.70
C ARG A 87 -3.95 -9.45 -7.39
N PHE A 88 -3.52 -8.34 -6.79
CA PHE A 88 -4.43 -7.28 -6.29
C PHE A 88 -4.50 -6.01 -7.14
N ILE A 89 -4.20 -6.10 -8.45
CA ILE A 89 -4.31 -5.00 -9.44
C ILE A 89 -5.68 -4.26 -9.44
N GLY A 90 -6.72 -4.79 -8.77
CA GLY A 90 -8.04 -4.14 -8.65
C GLY A 90 -8.46 -3.64 -7.26
N LEU A 91 -7.71 -3.91 -6.18
CA LEU A 91 -8.18 -3.60 -4.82
C LEU A 91 -7.86 -2.15 -4.42
N LYS A 92 -8.89 -1.30 -4.40
CA LYS A 92 -8.83 0.08 -3.90
C LYS A 92 -8.82 0.12 -2.36
N MET A 93 -7.78 -0.44 -1.73
CA MET A 93 -7.67 -0.60 -0.28
C MET A 93 -6.44 0.11 0.28
N ASN A 94 -6.63 1.26 0.93
CA ASN A 94 -5.52 2.00 1.55
C ASN A 94 -4.94 1.33 2.79
N HIS A 95 -5.80 0.69 3.58
CA HIS A 95 -5.42 0.09 4.87
C HIS A 95 -4.47 -1.08 4.71
N LEU A 96 -4.50 -1.78 3.57
CA LEU A 96 -3.58 -2.89 3.28
C LEU A 96 -2.13 -2.43 3.26
N ILE A 97 -1.86 -1.29 2.62
CA ILE A 97 -0.50 -0.74 2.57
C ILE A 97 -0.02 -0.31 3.95
N ASP A 98 -0.91 0.23 4.77
CA ASP A 98 -0.55 0.63 6.13
C ASP A 98 -0.14 -0.55 7.00
N ILE A 99 -0.71 -1.73 6.77
CA ILE A 99 -0.41 -2.93 7.56
C ILE A 99 0.79 -3.69 6.99
N VAL A 100 0.93 -3.73 5.66
CA VAL A 100 2.08 -4.38 5.01
C VAL A 100 3.37 -3.55 5.20
N PHE A 101 3.28 -2.22 5.17
CA PHE A 101 4.44 -1.32 5.21
C PHE A 101 4.51 -0.43 6.46
N SER A 102 3.90 -0.85 7.59
CA SER A 102 3.72 -0.02 8.80
C SER A 102 4.97 0.74 9.26
N ASN A 103 6.15 0.13 9.15
CA ASN A 103 7.40 0.69 9.69
C ASN A 103 8.30 1.35 8.64
N SER A 104 8.09 1.09 7.34
CA SER A 104 8.99 1.55 6.28
C SER A 104 8.39 2.64 5.40
N LEU A 105 7.10 2.94 5.54
CA LEU A 105 6.40 3.87 4.66
C LEU A 105 6.77 5.32 4.98
N THR A 106 7.45 5.97 4.04
CA THR A 106 7.81 7.39 4.16
C THR A 106 6.91 8.25 3.32
N ILE A 107 6.52 9.41 3.88
CA ILE A 107 5.59 10.35 3.24
C ILE A 107 6.36 11.65 2.96
N LYS A 108 6.50 12.00 1.69
CA LYS A 108 7.19 13.21 1.25
C LYS A 108 6.21 14.21 0.63
N LYS A 109 6.18 15.43 1.17
CA LYS A 109 5.41 16.56 0.62
C LYS A 109 6.21 17.20 -0.51
N VAL A 110 5.74 17.07 -1.75
CA VAL A 110 6.49 17.54 -2.93
C VAL A 110 6.08 18.96 -3.33
N LYS A 111 4.79 19.22 -3.45
CA LYS A 111 4.28 20.55 -3.85
C LYS A 111 2.98 20.90 -3.17
N ILE A 112 2.89 22.13 -2.69
CA ILE A 112 1.67 22.77 -2.22
C ILE A 112 1.42 23.96 -3.13
N SER A 113 0.19 24.13 -3.62
CA SER A 113 -0.22 25.29 -4.40
C SER A 113 -1.63 25.72 -4.02
N THR A 114 -1.92 26.99 -4.17
CA THR A 114 -3.29 27.52 -4.13
C THR A 114 -3.87 27.49 -5.53
N VAL A 115 -5.09 26.98 -5.68
CA VAL A 115 -5.85 27.04 -6.94
C VAL A 115 -7.12 27.85 -6.69
N THR A 116 -7.56 28.61 -7.69
CA THR A 116 -8.71 29.52 -7.56
C THR A 116 -9.74 29.28 -8.63
N ARG A 117 -11.02 29.44 -8.27
CA ARG A 117 -12.13 29.55 -9.22
C ARG A 117 -12.86 30.88 -8.98
N GLN A 118 -13.18 31.61 -10.04
CA GLN A 118 -14.03 32.79 -9.95
C GLN A 118 -15.51 32.36 -9.83
N THR A 119 -16.23 32.92 -8.87
CA THR A 119 -17.70 32.83 -8.77
C THR A 119 -18.30 34.23 -8.85
N ARG A 120 -19.64 34.32 -8.92
CA ARG A 120 -20.35 35.60 -8.88
C ARG A 120 -20.02 36.41 -7.61
N SER A 121 -19.76 35.71 -6.50
CA SER A 121 -19.40 36.29 -5.20
C SER A 121 -17.89 36.49 -4.99
N GLY A 122 -17.06 36.37 -6.03
CA GLY A 122 -15.61 36.60 -5.96
C GLY A 122 -14.74 35.36 -6.16
N ARG A 123 -13.48 35.43 -5.70
CA ARG A 123 -12.49 34.35 -5.87
C ARG A 123 -12.61 33.31 -4.75
N GLN A 124 -12.90 32.06 -5.11
CA GLN A 124 -12.84 30.94 -4.18
C GLN A 124 -11.50 30.22 -4.27
N PHE A 125 -10.77 30.14 -3.15
CA PHE A 125 -9.46 29.49 -3.05
C PHE A 125 -9.58 28.04 -2.57
N ARG A 126 -8.71 27.16 -3.06
CA ARG A 126 -8.50 25.80 -2.56
C ARG A 126 -7.02 25.49 -2.46
N LYS A 127 -6.62 24.68 -1.48
CA LYS A 127 -5.25 24.16 -1.37
C LYS A 127 -5.14 22.86 -2.15
N LYS A 128 -4.24 22.82 -3.13
CA LYS A 128 -3.85 21.63 -3.89
C LYS A 128 -2.51 21.12 -3.36
N VAL A 129 -2.46 19.85 -2.99
CA VAL A 129 -1.29 19.21 -2.40
C VAL A 129 -0.91 18.00 -3.24
N CYS A 130 0.39 17.85 -3.47
CA CYS A 130 1.01 16.66 -4.07
C CYS A 130 1.93 15.99 -3.05
N ILE A 131 1.64 14.72 -2.79
CA ILE A 131 2.34 13.86 -1.85
C ILE A 131 2.84 12.64 -2.61
N VAL A 132 4.05 12.23 -2.28
CA VAL A 132 4.65 10.97 -2.71
C VAL A 132 4.86 10.11 -1.47
N ILE A 133 4.57 8.83 -1.61
CA ILE A 133 4.75 7.82 -0.57
C ILE A 133 5.66 6.74 -1.12
N GLY A 134 6.57 6.19 -0.33
CA GLY A 134 7.43 5.08 -0.74
C GLY A 134 8.23 4.50 0.41
N ASP A 135 8.82 3.34 0.15
CA ASP A 135 9.52 2.52 1.13
C ASP A 135 11.04 2.48 0.89
N PHE A 136 11.54 3.30 -0.04
CA PHE A 136 12.94 3.28 -0.51
C PHE A 136 13.42 1.91 -1.03
N ARG A 137 12.51 0.98 -1.33
CA ARG A 137 12.84 -0.40 -1.74
C ARG A 137 12.20 -0.80 -3.06
N GLY A 138 11.85 0.16 -3.89
CA GLY A 138 11.25 -0.08 -5.20
C GLY A 138 9.73 0.03 -5.19
N HIS A 139 9.12 0.68 -4.20
CA HIS A 139 7.70 0.99 -4.22
C HIS A 139 7.45 2.49 -4.08
N VAL A 140 6.53 3.01 -4.89
CA VAL A 140 6.17 4.43 -4.85
C VAL A 140 4.68 4.61 -5.14
N GLY A 141 4.07 5.59 -4.47
CA GLY A 141 2.68 5.99 -4.69
C GLY A 141 2.57 7.50 -4.78
N LEU A 142 1.72 7.98 -5.69
CA LEU A 142 1.52 9.41 -5.92
C LEU A 142 0.08 9.83 -5.67
N GLY A 143 -0.08 10.89 -4.87
CA GLY A 143 -1.37 11.45 -4.50
C GLY A 143 -1.43 12.94 -4.77
N ILE A 144 -2.40 13.37 -5.58
CA ILE A 144 -2.72 14.78 -5.78
C ILE A 144 -4.17 15.00 -5.39
N LYS A 145 -4.43 15.94 -4.49
CA LYS A 145 -5.78 16.32 -4.11
C LYS A 145 -5.89 17.81 -3.82
N SER A 146 -7.09 18.35 -3.97
CA SER A 146 -7.44 19.71 -3.55
C SER A 146 -8.64 19.70 -2.62
N SER A 147 -8.56 20.51 -1.57
CA SER A 147 -9.64 20.77 -0.61
C SER A 147 -9.61 22.24 -0.19
N LEU A 148 -10.62 22.68 0.58
CA LEU A 148 -10.63 24.02 1.16
C LEU A 148 -9.52 24.14 2.23
N ASN A 149 -9.47 23.16 3.13
CA ASN A 149 -8.50 23.09 4.20
C ASN A 149 -7.24 22.32 3.79
N TYR A 150 -6.08 22.77 4.27
CA TYR A 150 -4.79 22.14 3.97
C TYR A 150 -4.70 20.70 4.49
N TYR A 151 -5.03 20.48 5.77
CA TYR A 151 -4.96 19.15 6.41
C TYR A 151 -5.90 18.14 5.74
N GLU A 152 -7.07 18.57 5.30
CA GLU A 152 -8.02 17.73 4.59
C GLU A 152 -7.49 17.32 3.21
N ALA A 153 -6.88 18.26 2.47
CA ALA A 153 -6.22 17.98 1.20
C ALA A 153 -5.04 17.03 1.38
N LEU A 154 -4.24 17.22 2.44
CA LEU A 154 -3.11 16.37 2.80
C LEU A 154 -3.56 14.94 3.09
N ASN A 155 -4.50 14.73 4.00
CA ASN A 155 -5.00 13.40 4.37
C ASN A 155 -5.63 12.68 3.16
N SER A 156 -6.35 13.43 2.32
CA SER A 156 -6.95 12.89 1.10
C SER A 156 -5.89 12.54 0.04
N ALA A 157 -4.82 13.32 -0.06
CA ALA A 157 -3.69 13.04 -0.94
C ALA A 157 -2.90 11.81 -0.45
N ILE A 158 -2.69 11.63 0.85
CA ILE A 158 -2.08 10.41 1.43
C ILE A 158 -2.91 9.19 1.08
N LYS A 159 -4.24 9.26 1.28
CA LYS A 159 -5.18 8.20 0.88
C LYS A 159 -5.08 7.90 -0.62
N ARG A 160 -4.99 8.93 -1.48
CA ARG A 160 -4.85 8.75 -2.93
C ARG A 160 -3.52 8.10 -3.31
N ALA A 161 -2.43 8.48 -2.64
CA ALA A 161 -1.10 7.94 -2.89
C ALA A 161 -1.01 6.46 -2.54
N LYS A 162 -1.62 6.04 -1.42
CA LYS A 162 -1.75 4.61 -1.06
C LYS A 162 -2.53 3.84 -2.13
N LEU A 163 -3.67 4.34 -2.61
CA LEU A 163 -4.40 3.67 -3.71
C LEU A 163 -3.56 3.50 -4.99
N ASN A 164 -2.61 4.40 -5.23
CA ASN A 164 -1.74 4.40 -6.40
C ASN A 164 -0.35 3.82 -6.07
N PHE A 165 -0.21 2.99 -5.04
CA PHE A 165 1.09 2.45 -4.67
C PHE A 165 1.49 1.35 -5.67
N THR A 166 2.64 1.53 -6.32
CA THR A 166 3.08 0.69 -7.43
C THR A 166 4.54 0.27 -7.24
N ARG A 167 4.86 -0.93 -7.72
CA ARG A 167 6.21 -1.49 -7.73
C ARG A 167 7.00 -0.93 -8.91
N ILE A 168 8.30 -0.76 -8.71
CA ILE A 168 9.26 -0.28 -9.71
C ILE A 168 10.30 -1.37 -9.98
N LYS A 169 10.66 -1.54 -11.25
CA LYS A 169 11.69 -2.47 -11.68
C LYS A 169 13.06 -1.83 -11.50
N ARG A 170 13.68 -2.10 -10.36
CA ARG A 170 15.09 -1.78 -10.11
C ARG A 170 15.97 -2.83 -10.77
N GLY A 171 17.18 -2.43 -11.13
CA GLY A 171 18.14 -3.30 -11.79
C GLY A 171 19.55 -2.73 -11.66
N PHE A 172 20.38 -3.14 -12.61
CA PHE A 172 21.79 -2.81 -12.68
C PHE A 172 22.08 -2.01 -13.95
N TRP A 173 23.25 -1.40 -14.02
CA TRP A 173 23.68 -0.68 -15.21
C TRP A 173 24.51 -1.56 -16.14
N GLU A 174 25.55 -2.22 -15.59
CA GLU A 174 26.41 -3.16 -16.31
C GLU A 174 26.53 -4.46 -15.50
N ASP A 175 27.19 -4.40 -14.34
CA ASP A 175 27.42 -5.56 -13.48
C ASP A 175 26.25 -5.82 -12.50
N THR A 176 25.86 -7.09 -12.38
CA THR A 176 24.81 -7.62 -11.51
C THR A 176 25.27 -7.79 -10.05
N SER A 177 26.56 -7.62 -9.75
CA SER A 177 27.09 -7.78 -8.40
C SER A 177 26.42 -6.83 -7.40
N GLY A 178 25.89 -7.29 -6.27
CA GLY A 178 25.37 -6.44 -5.20
C GLY A 178 23.88 -6.08 -5.33
N ARG A 179 23.45 -4.99 -4.68
CA ARG A 179 22.03 -4.57 -4.66
C ARG A 179 21.67 -3.74 -5.91
N PRO A 180 20.42 -3.86 -6.41
CA PRO A 180 19.97 -3.06 -7.55
C PRO A 180 19.86 -1.59 -7.14
N HIS A 181 20.66 -0.75 -7.80
CA HIS A 181 20.81 0.68 -7.49
C HIS A 181 20.11 1.59 -8.50
N THR A 182 19.90 1.13 -9.73
CA THR A 182 19.28 1.91 -10.83
C THR A 182 17.99 1.30 -11.32
N LEU A 183 17.39 1.90 -12.35
CA LEU A 183 16.37 1.25 -13.16
C LEU A 183 16.99 0.17 -14.05
N ALA A 184 16.21 -0.85 -14.39
CA ALA A 184 16.64 -1.92 -15.30
C ALA A 184 16.76 -1.48 -16.76
N SER A 185 16.01 -0.45 -17.16
CA SER A 185 16.05 0.09 -18.51
C SER A 185 15.78 1.59 -18.51
N ARG A 186 16.04 2.23 -19.64
CA ARG A 186 15.63 3.61 -19.86
C ARG A 186 14.11 3.69 -19.90
N CYS A 187 13.52 4.47 -19.00
CA CYS A 187 12.07 4.66 -18.93
C CYS A 187 11.68 6.07 -19.35
N SER A 188 10.61 6.19 -20.15
CA SER A 188 10.06 7.48 -20.55
C SER A 188 8.63 7.63 -20.05
N GLY A 189 8.32 8.79 -19.47
CA GLY A 189 6.99 9.13 -18.97
C GLY A 189 6.52 10.45 -19.55
N LYS A 190 5.30 10.47 -20.10
CA LYS A 190 4.65 11.68 -20.65
C LYS A 190 3.39 12.03 -19.87
N PHE A 191 3.29 13.29 -19.47
CA PHE A 191 2.08 13.88 -18.90
C PHE A 191 1.89 15.33 -19.37
N GLY A 192 0.78 15.61 -20.05
CA GLY A 192 0.59 16.87 -20.77
C GLY A 192 1.68 17.06 -21.83
N SER A 193 2.30 18.25 -21.87
CA SER A 193 3.43 18.56 -22.75
C SER A 193 4.79 18.11 -22.20
N VAL A 194 4.86 17.62 -20.95
CA VAL A 194 6.13 17.27 -20.30
C VAL A 194 6.46 15.81 -20.55
N ILE A 195 7.69 15.57 -21.02
CA ILE A 195 8.26 14.23 -21.20
C ILE A 195 9.50 14.12 -20.33
N ILE A 196 9.60 13.07 -19.53
CA ILE A 196 10.74 12.80 -18.65
C ILE A 196 11.30 11.43 -18.99
N ASN A 197 12.58 11.40 -19.30
CA ASN A 197 13.35 10.19 -19.48
C ASN A 197 14.22 9.98 -18.25
N ILE A 198 14.09 8.81 -17.63
CA ILE A 198 14.98 8.34 -16.59
C ILE A 198 15.92 7.32 -17.22
N ILE A 199 17.21 7.56 -17.10
CA ILE A 199 18.27 6.79 -17.72
C ILE A 199 19.07 6.13 -16.59
N PRO A 200 19.35 4.82 -16.65
CA PRO A 200 20.19 4.15 -15.66
C PRO A 200 21.61 4.73 -15.69
N ALA A 201 22.29 4.71 -14.54
CA ALA A 201 23.59 5.32 -14.34
C ALA A 201 24.54 4.36 -13.61
N PRO A 202 25.87 4.53 -13.75
CA PRO A 202 26.82 3.80 -12.93
C PRO A 202 26.65 4.08 -11.44
N ARG A 203 27.18 3.18 -10.61
CA ARG A 203 27.14 3.30 -9.15
C ARG A 203 27.85 4.56 -8.65
N GLY A 204 27.28 5.15 -7.60
CA GLY A 204 27.88 6.29 -6.90
C GLY A 204 27.72 7.63 -7.62
N LYS A 205 26.94 7.70 -8.70
CA LYS A 205 26.61 8.96 -9.37
C LYS A 205 25.56 9.77 -8.61
N GLY A 206 24.71 9.10 -7.84
CA GLY A 206 23.53 9.66 -7.20
C GLY A 206 22.43 10.00 -8.20
N ILE A 207 21.34 10.57 -7.67
CA ILE A 207 20.19 11.00 -8.46
C ILE A 207 20.50 12.37 -9.09
N LYS A 208 20.78 12.41 -10.39
CA LYS A 208 20.97 13.66 -11.15
C LYS A 208 19.63 14.08 -11.76
N ALA A 209 18.83 14.79 -10.96
CA ALA A 209 17.50 15.23 -11.36
C ALA A 209 17.11 16.60 -10.78
N ALA A 210 16.14 17.25 -11.45
CA ALA A 210 15.56 18.48 -10.92
C ALA A 210 14.80 18.20 -9.61
N ARG A 211 14.66 19.21 -8.74
CA ARG A 211 14.08 19.08 -7.38
C ARG A 211 12.83 18.18 -7.30
N TYR A 212 11.80 18.45 -8.11
CA TYR A 212 10.55 17.68 -8.06
C TYR A 212 10.71 16.24 -8.57
N GLN A 213 11.62 16.00 -9.50
CA GLN A 213 11.94 14.67 -10.00
C GLN A 213 12.74 13.89 -8.96
N TYR A 214 13.74 14.55 -8.35
CA TYR A 214 14.54 14.02 -7.25
C TYR A 214 13.66 13.53 -6.10
N ASP A 215 12.67 14.32 -5.67
CA ASP A 215 11.78 13.94 -4.58
C ASP A 215 10.98 12.66 -4.87
N VAL A 216 10.54 12.46 -6.12
CA VAL A 216 9.80 11.27 -6.55
C VAL A 216 10.73 10.06 -6.66
N ILE A 217 11.88 10.23 -7.30
CA ILE A 217 12.84 9.14 -7.58
C ILE A 217 13.51 8.67 -6.29
N SER A 218 13.88 9.60 -5.40
CA SER A 218 14.48 9.27 -4.11
C SER A 218 13.59 8.35 -3.28
N VAL A 219 12.30 8.71 -3.15
CA VAL A 219 11.32 7.93 -2.36
C VAL A 219 11.07 6.54 -2.95
N SER A 220 11.29 6.37 -4.25
CA SER A 220 11.16 5.06 -4.91
C SER A 220 12.30 4.07 -4.58
N GLY A 221 13.42 4.53 -4.03
CA GLY A 221 14.57 3.66 -3.75
C GLY A 221 15.51 3.45 -4.95
N VAL A 222 15.45 4.33 -5.95
CA VAL A 222 16.48 4.42 -6.99
C VAL A 222 17.59 5.33 -6.48
N HIS A 223 18.82 4.84 -6.46
CA HIS A 223 19.97 5.54 -5.90
C HIS A 223 20.75 6.32 -6.95
N ASP A 224 20.93 5.74 -8.14
CA ASP A 224 21.66 6.38 -9.23
C ASP A 224 20.76 6.49 -10.47
N CYS A 225 20.69 7.68 -11.05
CA CYS A 225 20.05 7.87 -12.35
C CYS A 225 20.43 9.21 -12.97
N TYR A 226 20.38 9.26 -14.30
CA TYR A 226 20.32 10.51 -15.05
C TYR A 226 18.88 10.79 -15.46
N THR A 227 18.52 12.06 -15.52
CA THR A 227 17.21 12.48 -16.02
C THR A 227 17.35 13.46 -17.16
N LYS A 228 16.49 13.32 -18.17
CA LYS A 228 16.36 14.27 -19.27
C LYS A 228 14.89 14.67 -19.39
N SER A 229 14.61 15.96 -19.32
CA SER A 229 13.25 16.50 -19.40
C SER A 229 13.05 17.34 -20.65
N PHE A 230 11.89 17.20 -21.28
CA PHE A 230 11.47 17.97 -22.45
C PHE A 230 10.09 18.61 -22.20
N GLY A 231 9.80 19.67 -22.95
CA GLY A 231 8.54 20.42 -22.85
C GLY A 231 8.52 21.43 -21.70
N SER A 232 7.32 21.84 -21.26
CA SER A 232 7.16 22.90 -20.25
C SER A 232 7.31 22.38 -18.81
N THR A 233 8.56 22.20 -18.39
CA THR A 233 8.95 21.73 -17.04
C THR A 233 8.60 22.72 -15.92
N LYS A 234 8.25 23.97 -16.27
CA LYS A 234 7.70 24.97 -15.34
C LYS A 234 6.43 24.44 -14.65
N SER A 235 5.63 23.63 -15.34
CA SER A 235 4.46 22.98 -14.75
C SER A 235 4.88 21.86 -13.79
N SER A 236 4.97 22.18 -12.49
CA SER A 236 5.46 21.26 -11.46
C SER A 236 4.60 20.01 -11.34
N PHE A 237 3.27 20.13 -11.36
CA PHE A 237 2.37 18.97 -11.24
C PHE A 237 2.45 18.03 -12.44
N ASN A 238 2.71 18.54 -13.64
CA ASN A 238 2.87 17.71 -14.83
C ASN A 238 4.23 17.00 -14.80
N THR A 239 5.28 17.72 -14.41
CA THR A 239 6.62 17.15 -14.21
C THR A 239 6.57 16.00 -13.22
N ILE A 240 5.96 16.20 -12.05
CA ILE A 240 5.83 15.16 -11.03
C ILE A 240 5.07 13.92 -11.55
N GLN A 241 3.94 14.13 -12.25
CA GLN A 241 3.16 13.03 -12.81
C GLN A 241 3.89 12.29 -13.95
N ALA A 242 4.63 13.01 -14.78
CA ALA A 242 5.46 12.43 -15.83
C ALA A 242 6.57 11.55 -15.22
N THR A 243 7.22 12.00 -14.14
CA THR A 243 8.24 11.20 -13.43
C THR A 243 7.65 9.92 -12.84
N TYR A 244 6.51 10.04 -12.15
CA TYR A 244 5.81 8.89 -11.60
C TYR A 244 5.39 7.89 -12.70
N LYS A 245 4.91 8.40 -13.84
CA LYS A 245 4.55 7.55 -14.98
C LYS A 245 5.76 6.88 -15.63
N ALA A 246 6.91 7.54 -15.68
CA ALA A 246 8.15 6.93 -16.15
C ALA A 246 8.54 5.73 -15.27
N LEU A 247 8.45 5.88 -13.95
CA LEU A 247 8.73 4.80 -13.00
C LEU A 247 7.71 3.65 -13.12
N LEU A 248 6.43 3.97 -13.31
CA LEU A 248 5.37 2.96 -13.53
C LEU A 248 5.65 2.09 -14.75
N LEU A 249 6.16 2.69 -15.84
CA LEU A 249 6.47 2.00 -17.08
C LEU A 249 7.73 1.12 -17.02
N SER A 250 8.45 1.10 -15.90
CA SER A 250 9.63 0.26 -15.73
C SER A 250 9.36 -1.24 -15.92
N TYR A 251 8.18 -1.74 -15.52
CA TYR A 251 7.77 -3.12 -15.76
C TYR A 251 7.26 -3.39 -17.17
N SER A 252 6.95 -2.36 -17.94
CA SER A 252 6.52 -2.53 -19.33
C SER A 252 7.68 -2.98 -20.23
N PHE A 253 8.93 -2.80 -19.78
CA PHE A 253 10.10 -3.24 -20.52
C PHE A 253 10.35 -4.73 -20.30
N ASN A 254 10.17 -5.50 -21.36
CA ASN A 254 10.43 -6.93 -21.37
C ASN A 254 11.93 -7.20 -21.56
N SER A 255 12.66 -7.40 -20.46
CA SER A 255 14.08 -7.80 -20.50
C SER A 255 14.21 -9.32 -20.64
N PRO A 256 15.31 -9.83 -21.22
CA PRO A 256 15.55 -11.27 -21.37
C PRO A 256 15.43 -12.06 -20.05
N ASP A 257 15.76 -11.44 -18.91
CA ASP A 257 15.61 -12.06 -17.59
C ASP A 257 14.17 -12.49 -17.28
N ILE A 258 13.18 -11.73 -17.79
CA ILE A 258 11.76 -12.01 -17.58
C ILE A 258 11.31 -13.19 -18.45
N TRP A 259 11.90 -13.40 -19.63
CA TRP A 259 11.48 -14.45 -20.58
C TRP A 259 11.57 -15.85 -19.96
N ARG A 260 12.64 -16.11 -19.20
CA ARG A 260 12.87 -17.38 -18.50
C ARG A 260 11.83 -17.67 -17.42
N ILE A 261 11.23 -16.63 -16.86
CA ILE A 261 10.25 -16.77 -15.78
C ILE A 261 8.86 -17.05 -16.34
N THR A 262 8.50 -16.46 -17.49
CA THR A 262 7.20 -16.70 -18.13
C THR A 262 6.99 -18.12 -18.64
N THR A 263 8.05 -18.87 -18.91
CA THR A 263 7.98 -20.27 -19.37
C THR A 263 7.72 -21.26 -18.23
N ASN A 264 8.12 -20.91 -16.99
CA ASN A 264 7.85 -21.70 -15.79
C ASN A 264 6.60 -21.13 -15.12
N LYS A 265 5.49 -21.90 -15.07
CA LYS A 265 4.19 -21.46 -14.51
C LYS A 265 4.22 -21.13 -13.01
N ASN A 266 5.37 -21.21 -12.34
CA ASN A 266 5.51 -20.96 -10.91
C ASN A 266 5.87 -19.49 -10.67
N PHE A 267 4.90 -18.73 -10.18
CA PHE A 267 5.01 -17.28 -9.87
C PHE A 267 6.03 -16.94 -8.77
N SER A 268 6.58 -17.95 -8.08
CA SER A 268 7.63 -17.79 -7.05
C SER A 268 8.93 -17.22 -7.61
N ASP A 269 9.22 -17.46 -8.88
CA ASP A 269 10.55 -17.19 -9.49
C ASP A 269 10.70 -15.74 -9.99
N LEU A 270 9.67 -14.90 -9.80
CA LEU A 270 9.61 -13.48 -10.16
C LEU A 270 10.14 -12.51 -9.07
N ILE A 271 10.57 -13.06 -7.93
CA ILE A 271 10.92 -12.35 -6.69
C ILE A 271 12.40 -12.00 -6.65
#